data_AF-A0A5C9AAZ5-F1
#
_entry.id   AF-A0A5C9AAZ5-F1
#
_cell.length_a   1.000
_cell.length_b   1.000
_cell.length_c   1.000
_cell.angle_alpha   90.00
_cell.angle_beta   90.00
_cell.angle_gamma   90.00
#
_symmetry.space_group_name_H-M   'P 1'
#
loop_
_entity.id
_entity.type
_entity.pdbx_description
1 polymer ?
#
loop_
_entity_poly.entity_id
_entity_poly.type
_entity_poly.pdbx_seq_one_letter_code
_entity_poly.pdbx_strand_id
1 'polypeptide(L)'
;MTTLLNPYFGEFGGMYVPQILMPALRQLEEAFVSAQKDPEFQAQFNDLLKNYAGRPTALTKCQNITAGTNTTLYLKREDLLHGGAHKTNQVLGQALLAKRMGKTEIIAETGAGQHGVASALASALLGLKCRIYMGAKDVERQSPNVFRMRLMGA
;
A
#
# COMPACT_ATOMS: atom_id res chain seq x y z
N MET A 1 5.36 -24.72 14.72
CA MET A 1 5.25 -23.27 14.54
C MET A 1 3.88 -23.01 13.92
N THR A 2 3.03 -22.22 14.57
CA THR A 2 1.61 -22.13 14.20
C THR A 2 1.32 -20.75 13.61
N THR A 3 0.79 -20.71 12.39
CA THR A 3 0.21 -19.53 11.72
C THR A 3 -1.31 -19.66 11.69
N LEU A 4 -2.03 -18.55 11.60
CA LEU A 4 -3.49 -18.54 11.48
C LEU A 4 -3.96 -18.76 10.04
N LEU A 5 -3.19 -18.27 9.07
CA LEU A 5 -3.42 -18.43 7.66
C LEU A 5 -2.37 -19.41 7.08
N ASN A 6 -2.69 -20.02 5.95
CA ASN A 6 -1.73 -20.84 5.23
C ASN A 6 -0.64 -19.91 4.64
N PRO A 7 0.64 -20.04 5.03
CA PRO A 7 1.69 -19.18 4.52
C PRO A 7 2.17 -19.59 3.11
N TYR A 8 1.63 -20.68 2.55
CA TYR A 8 2.00 -21.22 1.25
C TYR A 8 0.85 -21.20 0.25
N PHE A 9 1.20 -20.98 -1.01
CA PHE A 9 0.36 -21.19 -2.19
C PHE A 9 1.02 -22.27 -3.06
N GLY A 10 0.65 -23.54 -2.85
CA GLY A 10 1.40 -24.67 -3.40
C GLY A 10 2.79 -24.76 -2.77
N GLU A 11 3.84 -24.79 -3.58
CA GLU A 11 5.24 -24.80 -3.12
C GLU A 11 5.81 -23.39 -2.85
N PHE A 12 5.13 -22.34 -3.29
CA PHE A 12 5.61 -20.96 -3.20
C PHE A 12 5.10 -20.26 -1.93
N GLY A 13 5.92 -19.38 -1.33
CA GLY A 13 5.55 -18.60 -0.15
C GLY A 13 6.44 -18.91 1.06
N GLY A 14 5.84 -19.06 2.24
CA GLY A 14 6.54 -19.34 3.49
C GLY A 14 7.06 -18.09 4.21
N MET A 15 7.80 -18.30 5.29
CA MET A 15 8.33 -17.25 6.18
C MET A 15 9.85 -17.40 6.33
N TYR A 16 10.58 -17.17 5.23
CA TYR A 16 12.04 -17.34 5.16
C TYR A 16 12.77 -16.10 5.67
N VAL A 17 12.69 -15.85 6.98
CA VAL A 17 13.30 -14.71 7.64
C VAL A 17 14.15 -15.16 8.85
N PRO A 18 15.11 -14.33 9.30
CA PRO A 18 15.79 -14.58 10.58
C PRO A 18 14.80 -14.76 11.74
N GLN A 19 15.13 -15.67 12.67
CA GLN A 19 14.25 -16.05 13.79
C GLN A 19 13.74 -14.86 14.61
N ILE A 20 14.55 -13.80 14.73
CA ILE A 20 14.20 -12.57 15.45
C ILE A 20 12.99 -11.83 14.86
N LEU A 21 12.67 -12.02 13.58
CA LEU A 21 11.52 -11.40 12.91
C LEU A 21 10.22 -12.21 13.01
N MET A 22 10.30 -13.50 13.37
CA MET A 22 9.12 -14.37 13.47
C MET A 22 8.03 -13.86 14.44
N PRO A 23 8.35 -13.26 15.61
CA PRO A 23 7.33 -12.66 16.47
C PRO A 23 6.59 -11.49 15.80
N ALA A 24 7.30 -10.65 15.03
CA ALA A 24 6.69 -9.51 14.35
C ALA A 24 5.72 -9.95 13.26
N LEU A 25 6.09 -10.96 12.46
CA LEU A 25 5.20 -11.50 11.42
C LEU A 25 3.94 -12.16 12.01
N ARG A 26 4.06 -12.88 13.13
CA ARG A 26 2.91 -13.47 13.82
C ARG A 26 1.98 -12.41 14.40
N GLN A 27 2.53 -11.39 15.07
CA GLN A 27 1.74 -10.26 15.57
C GLN A 27 0.98 -9.57 14.42
N LEU A 28 1.62 -9.40 13.26
CA LEU A 28 1.00 -8.81 12.08
C LEU A 28 -0.14 -9.67 11.53
N GLU A 29 0.06 -10.99 11.42
CA GLU A 29 -0.96 -11.93 10.96
C GLU A 29 -2.18 -11.93 11.90
N GLU A 30 -1.94 -12.00 13.22
CA GLU A 30 -3.01 -11.96 14.23
C GLU A 30 -3.81 -10.65 14.15
N ALA A 31 -3.13 -9.51 14.05
CA ALA A 31 -3.77 -8.21 13.92
C ALA A 31 -4.58 -8.11 12.62
N PHE A 32 -4.03 -8.63 11.51
CA PHE A 32 -4.72 -8.65 10.22
C PHE A 32 -5.99 -9.51 10.27
N VAL A 33 -5.89 -10.75 10.77
CA VAL A 33 -7.05 -11.65 10.89
C VAL A 33 -8.11 -11.06 11.81
N SER A 34 -7.71 -10.38 12.88
CA SER A 34 -8.62 -9.63 13.75
C SER A 34 -9.31 -8.49 13.01
N ALA A 35 -8.55 -7.63 12.32
CA ALA A 35 -9.06 -6.47 11.58
C ALA A 35 -10.01 -6.86 10.43
N GLN A 36 -9.79 -8.01 9.80
CA GLN A 36 -10.68 -8.53 8.75
C GLN A 36 -12.08 -8.91 9.27
N LYS A 37 -12.22 -9.20 10.57
CA LYS A 37 -13.49 -9.55 11.21
C LYS A 37 -14.16 -8.37 11.92
N ASP A 38 -13.47 -7.23 11.97
CA ASP A 38 -13.87 -6.04 12.72
C ASP A 38 -14.61 -5.06 11.79
N PRO A 39 -15.95 -4.87 11.95
CA PRO A 39 -16.72 -3.98 11.09
C PRO A 39 -16.30 -2.52 11.18
N GLU A 40 -15.79 -2.06 12.32
CA GLU A 40 -15.33 -0.68 12.49
C GLU A 40 -14.06 -0.43 11.69
N PHE A 41 -13.12 -1.38 11.71
CA PHE A 41 -11.92 -1.33 10.87
C PHE A 41 -12.29 -1.30 9.38
N GLN A 42 -13.20 -2.16 8.95
CA GLN A 42 -13.65 -2.20 7.55
C GLN A 42 -14.37 -0.90 7.15
N ALA A 43 -15.19 -0.33 8.02
CA ALA A 43 -15.86 0.95 7.78
C ALA A 43 -14.84 2.09 7.63
N GLN A 44 -13.86 2.17 8.55
CA GLN A 44 -12.81 3.18 8.50
C GLN A 44 -11.93 3.05 7.24
N PHE A 45 -11.57 1.82 6.86
CA PHE A 45 -10.78 1.61 5.65
C PHE A 45 -11.56 2.00 4.39
N ASN A 46 -12.83 1.63 4.31
CA ASN A 46 -13.69 2.00 3.18
C ASN A 46 -13.96 3.50 3.10
N ASP A 47 -14.10 4.18 4.23
CA ASP A 47 -14.20 5.64 4.30
C ASP A 47 -12.95 6.31 3.70
N LEU A 48 -11.75 5.88 4.12
CA LEU A 48 -10.49 6.38 3.56
C LEU A 48 -10.37 6.07 2.06
N LEU A 49 -10.72 4.87 1.62
CA LEU A 49 -10.67 4.52 0.19
C LEU A 49 -11.60 5.42 -0.63
N LYS A 50 -12.81 5.69 -0.14
CA LYS A 50 -13.81 6.47 -0.85
C LYS A 50 -13.51 7.97 -0.80
N ASN A 51 -13.41 8.52 0.41
CA ASN A 51 -13.45 9.96 0.66
C ASN A 51 -12.06 10.59 0.67
N TYR A 52 -10.99 9.83 0.89
CA TYR A 52 -9.61 10.32 0.78
C TYR A 52 -8.93 9.85 -0.52
N ALA A 53 -8.99 8.55 -0.84
CA ALA A 53 -8.30 8.01 -2.01
C ALA A 53 -9.06 8.22 -3.34
N GLY A 54 -10.38 8.44 -3.29
CA GLY A 54 -11.21 8.72 -4.46
C GLY A 54 -11.79 7.48 -5.14
N ARG A 55 -12.01 6.38 -4.41
CA ARG A 55 -12.68 5.19 -4.95
C ARG A 55 -14.20 5.38 -5.06
N PRO A 56 -14.89 4.68 -6.01
CA PRO A 56 -14.33 3.79 -7.03
C PRO A 56 -13.68 4.56 -8.18
N THR A 57 -12.58 4.02 -8.72
CA THR A 57 -11.91 4.56 -9.91
C THR A 57 -12.69 4.22 -11.19
N ALA A 58 -12.64 5.12 -12.17
CA ALA A 58 -13.30 4.94 -13.47
C ALA A 58 -12.83 3.68 -14.23
N LEU A 59 -13.65 3.23 -15.17
CA LEU A 59 -13.30 2.21 -16.17
C LEU A 59 -13.49 2.82 -17.56
N THR A 60 -12.40 3.16 -18.24
CA THR A 60 -12.45 3.95 -19.50
C THR A 60 -12.34 3.03 -20.71
N LYS A 61 -13.31 3.06 -21.63
CA LYS A 61 -13.23 2.36 -22.92
C LYS A 61 -12.29 3.10 -23.88
N CYS A 62 -11.28 2.41 -24.42
CA CYS A 62 -10.30 3.01 -25.34
C CYS A 62 -10.67 2.73 -26.80
N GLN A 63 -11.43 3.63 -27.42
CA GLN A 63 -11.96 3.44 -28.78
C GLN A 63 -10.87 3.57 -29.85
N ASN A 64 -10.02 4.60 -29.76
CA ASN A 64 -9.10 4.94 -30.84
C ASN A 64 -7.98 3.92 -31.02
N ILE A 65 -7.44 3.37 -29.91
CA ILE A 65 -6.31 2.41 -29.97
C ILE A 65 -6.75 1.06 -30.54
N THR A 66 -8.04 0.71 -30.44
CA THR A 66 -8.59 -0.55 -30.98
C THR A 66 -9.28 -0.37 -32.33
N ALA A 67 -9.16 0.80 -32.96
CA ALA A 67 -9.79 1.08 -34.25
C ALA A 67 -9.32 0.08 -35.32
N GLY A 68 -10.25 -0.46 -36.11
CA GLY A 68 -9.96 -1.47 -37.13
C GLY A 68 -9.77 -2.90 -36.61
N THR A 69 -10.02 -3.16 -35.33
CA THR A 69 -9.95 -4.50 -34.71
C THR A 69 -11.30 -4.91 -34.12
N ASN A 70 -11.48 -6.20 -33.84
CA ASN A 70 -12.62 -6.72 -33.07
C ASN A 70 -12.38 -6.67 -31.54
N THR A 71 -11.30 -6.05 -31.08
CA THR A 71 -10.96 -5.97 -29.67
C THR A 71 -11.69 -4.80 -29.00
N THR A 72 -12.30 -5.05 -27.85
CA THR A 72 -12.76 -3.98 -26.95
C THR A 72 -11.82 -3.87 -25.76
N LEU A 73 -11.14 -2.73 -25.63
CA LEU A 73 -10.20 -2.46 -24.54
C LEU A 73 -10.80 -1.49 -23.50
N TYR A 74 -10.68 -1.85 -22.23
CA TYR A 74 -10.97 -0.98 -21.09
C TYR A 74 -9.73 -0.78 -20.23
N LEU A 75 -9.56 0.43 -19.70
CA LEU A 75 -8.52 0.76 -18.72
C LEU A 75 -9.17 0.98 -17.35
N LYS A 76 -8.77 0.18 -16.35
CA LYS A 76 -9.13 0.41 -14.94
C LYS A 76 -8.25 1.53 -14.38
N ARG A 77 -8.86 2.67 -14.06
CA ARG A 77 -8.18 3.95 -13.86
C ARG A 77 -7.58 4.15 -12.46
N GLU A 78 -6.70 3.25 -12.03
CA GLU A 78 -5.96 3.41 -10.77
C GLU A 78 -4.96 4.58 -10.80
N ASP A 79 -4.68 5.13 -11.98
CA ASP A 79 -3.95 6.39 -12.16
C ASP A 79 -4.70 7.62 -11.60
N LEU A 80 -6.04 7.54 -11.46
CA LEU A 80 -6.86 8.62 -10.89
C LEU A 80 -6.95 8.57 -9.37
N LEU A 81 -6.45 7.51 -8.74
CA LEU A 81 -6.46 7.39 -7.29
C LEU A 81 -5.53 8.47 -6.67
N HIS A 82 -5.86 9.00 -5.49
CA HIS A 82 -4.97 9.94 -4.81
C HIS A 82 -3.54 9.34 -4.68
N GLY A 83 -2.52 10.14 -4.97
CA GLY A 83 -1.14 9.67 -5.11
C GLY A 83 -0.76 9.14 -6.50
N GLY A 84 -1.72 8.94 -7.40
CA GLY A 84 -1.50 8.63 -8.82
C GLY A 84 -1.23 7.16 -9.13
N ALA A 85 -1.41 6.25 -8.17
CA ALA A 85 -1.20 4.82 -8.38
C ALA A 85 -2.02 3.97 -7.39
N HIS A 86 -2.27 2.71 -7.77
CA HIS A 86 -2.96 1.72 -6.93
C HIS A 86 -2.29 1.45 -5.57
N LYS A 87 -1.04 1.89 -5.36
CA LYS A 87 -0.30 1.68 -4.11
C LYS A 87 -0.98 2.33 -2.92
N THR A 88 -1.70 3.44 -3.12
CA THR A 88 -2.46 4.13 -2.06
C THR A 88 -3.50 3.24 -1.39
N ASN A 89 -4.09 2.28 -2.14
CA ASN A 89 -5.10 1.36 -1.58
C ASN A 89 -4.54 0.57 -0.38
N GLN A 90 -3.40 -0.08 -0.58
CA GLN A 90 -2.87 -1.02 0.42
C GLN A 90 -2.12 -0.30 1.56
N VAL A 91 -1.44 0.83 1.28
CA VAL A 91 -0.74 1.59 2.33
C VAL A 91 -1.70 2.20 3.35
N LEU A 92 -2.91 2.60 2.93
CA LEU A 92 -3.94 3.07 3.88
C LEU A 92 -4.35 1.94 4.83
N GLY A 93 -4.60 0.74 4.29
CA GLY A 93 -4.93 -0.44 5.10
C GLY A 93 -3.80 -0.84 6.05
N GLN A 94 -2.55 -0.86 5.58
CA GLN A 94 -1.40 -1.18 6.43
C GLN A 94 -1.13 -0.11 7.49
N ALA A 95 -1.32 1.17 7.18
CA ALA A 95 -1.17 2.25 8.16
C ALA A 95 -2.26 2.18 9.25
N LEU A 96 -3.51 1.84 8.88
CA LEU A 96 -4.55 1.53 9.87
C LEU A 96 -4.17 0.33 10.74
N LEU A 97 -3.62 -0.72 10.14
CA LEU A 97 -3.18 -1.91 10.88
C LEU A 97 -2.03 -1.58 11.85
N ALA A 98 -1.08 -0.75 11.43
CA ALA A 98 0.00 -0.25 12.29
C ALA A 98 -0.56 0.50 13.51
N LYS A 99 -1.56 1.39 13.31
CA LYS A 99 -2.25 2.08 14.40
C LYS A 99 -2.98 1.12 15.32
N ARG A 100 -3.69 0.12 14.77
CA ARG A 100 -4.37 -0.93 15.55
C ARG A 100 -3.39 -1.68 16.46
N MET A 101 -2.18 -1.95 15.96
CA MET A 101 -1.11 -2.60 16.73
C MET A 101 -0.36 -1.65 17.68
N GLY A 102 -0.81 -0.40 17.83
CA GLY A 102 -0.17 0.61 18.69
C GLY A 102 1.20 1.09 18.20
N LYS A 103 1.53 0.88 16.91
CA LYS A 103 2.79 1.34 16.33
C LYS A 103 2.69 2.82 15.96
N THR A 104 3.78 3.56 16.15
CA THR A 104 3.85 5.00 15.89
C THR A 104 4.81 5.34 14.75
N GLU A 105 5.52 4.35 14.21
CA GLU A 105 6.48 4.51 13.12
C GLU A 105 6.19 3.54 11.97
N ILE A 106 6.47 4.00 10.75
CA ILE A 106 6.38 3.22 9.52
C ILE A 106 7.76 3.17 8.87
N ILE A 107 8.18 1.98 8.48
CA ILE A 107 9.35 1.74 7.64
C ILE A 107 8.85 1.26 6.29
N ALA A 108 9.37 1.84 5.21
CA ALA A 108 9.10 1.39 3.85
C ALA A 108 10.36 1.47 2.99
N GLU A 109 10.43 0.65 1.96
CA GLU A 109 11.44 0.73 0.90
C GLU A 109 10.83 1.29 -0.40
N THR A 110 11.63 1.88 -1.27
CA THR A 110 11.14 2.26 -2.58
C THR A 110 12.24 2.30 -3.64
N GLY A 111 11.89 1.91 -4.87
CA GLY A 111 12.73 2.07 -6.06
C GLY A 111 12.26 3.27 -6.89
N ALA A 112 11.20 3.11 -7.67
CA ALA A 112 10.64 4.22 -8.47
C ALA A 112 10.08 5.41 -7.65
N GLY A 113 9.95 5.28 -6.32
CA GLY A 113 9.47 6.34 -5.42
C GLY A 113 7.96 6.34 -5.17
N GLN A 114 7.16 5.70 -6.03
CA GLN A 114 5.70 5.68 -5.88
C GLN A 114 5.23 5.01 -4.57
N HIS A 115 5.91 3.94 -4.12
CA HIS A 115 5.57 3.33 -2.83
C HIS A 115 5.94 4.23 -1.66
N GLY A 116 7.12 4.86 -1.72
CA GLY A 116 7.54 5.79 -0.67
C GLY A 116 6.61 7.00 -0.56
N VAL A 117 6.18 7.61 -1.68
CA VAL A 117 5.18 8.69 -1.68
C VAL A 117 3.86 8.22 -1.05
N ALA A 118 3.39 7.00 -1.39
CA ALA A 118 2.18 6.44 -0.82
C ALA A 118 2.30 6.14 0.69
N SER A 119 3.45 5.66 1.15
CA SER A 119 3.72 5.44 2.58
C SER A 119 3.82 6.76 3.35
N ALA A 120 4.45 7.78 2.76
CA ALA A 120 4.56 9.12 3.34
C ALA A 120 3.20 9.80 3.48
N LEU A 121 2.35 9.80 2.45
CA LEU A 121 1.01 10.43 2.51
C LEU A 121 0.12 9.75 3.55
N ALA A 122 0.14 8.41 3.61
CA ALA A 122 -0.67 7.66 4.56
C ALA A 122 -0.19 7.90 6.00
N SER A 123 1.13 8.00 6.20
CA SER A 123 1.73 8.30 7.49
C SER A 123 1.41 9.72 7.95
N ALA A 124 1.50 10.71 7.05
CA ALA A 124 1.13 12.10 7.33
C ALA A 124 -0.35 12.23 7.70
N LEU A 125 -1.24 11.57 6.97
CA LEU A 125 -2.68 11.55 7.25
C LEU A 125 -3.00 10.94 8.62
N LEU A 126 -2.36 9.82 8.96
CA LEU A 126 -2.72 9.01 10.12
C LEU A 126 -1.86 9.30 11.35
N GLY A 127 -0.93 10.25 11.27
CA GLY A 127 -0.09 10.68 12.40
C GLY A 127 0.98 9.65 12.77
N LEU A 128 1.62 9.04 11.76
CA LEU A 128 2.71 8.08 11.92
C LEU A 128 4.02 8.70 11.45
N LYS A 129 5.12 8.42 12.15
CA LYS A 129 6.46 8.83 11.71
C LYS A 129 6.97 7.89 10.62
N CYS A 130 7.14 8.39 9.40
CA CYS A 130 7.58 7.58 8.27
C CYS A 130 9.09 7.66 8.09
N ARG A 131 9.73 6.55 7.70
CA ARG A 131 11.13 6.49 7.27
C ARG A 131 11.23 5.63 6.02
N ILE A 132 11.81 6.19 4.96
CA ILE A 132 11.81 5.55 3.65
C ILE A 132 13.24 5.27 3.19
N TYR A 133 13.53 3.99 2.93
CA TYR A 133 14.80 3.56 2.36
C TYR A 133 14.71 3.53 0.83
N MET A 134 15.63 4.21 0.16
CA MET A 134 15.69 4.29 -1.30
C MET A 134 17.14 4.17 -1.75
N GLY A 135 17.41 3.33 -2.75
CA GLY A 135 18.76 3.16 -3.28
C GLY A 135 19.29 4.46 -3.88
N ALA A 136 20.56 4.80 -3.65
CA ALA A 136 21.14 6.09 -4.06
C ALA A 136 20.97 6.40 -5.56
N LYS A 137 21.11 5.39 -6.43
CA LYS A 137 20.89 5.53 -7.88
C LYS A 137 19.45 5.92 -8.23
N ASP A 138 18.47 5.42 -7.47
CA ASP A 138 17.06 5.74 -7.69
C ASP A 138 16.71 7.10 -7.10
N VAL A 139 17.34 7.49 -5.99
CA VAL A 139 17.21 8.86 -5.44
C VAL A 139 17.57 9.90 -6.49
N GLU A 140 18.66 9.71 -7.22
CA GLU A 140 19.09 10.61 -8.30
C GLU A 140 18.06 10.65 -9.45
N ARG A 141 17.59 9.48 -9.90
CA ARG A 141 16.67 9.36 -11.04
C ARG A 141 15.23 9.80 -10.74
N GLN A 142 14.83 9.74 -9.47
CA GLN A 142 13.45 9.96 -9.02
C GLN A 142 13.34 11.16 -8.06
N SER A 143 14.19 12.18 -8.25
CA SER A 143 14.18 13.42 -7.48
C SER A 143 12.77 14.01 -7.20
N PRO A 144 11.82 14.04 -8.17
CA PRO A 144 10.47 14.53 -7.89
C PRO A 144 9.73 13.76 -6.80
N ASN A 145 9.92 12.44 -6.72
CA ASN A 145 9.29 11.61 -5.67
C ASN A 145 10.01 11.78 -4.33
N VAL A 146 11.33 11.91 -4.33
CA VAL A 146 12.11 12.22 -3.11
C VAL A 146 11.65 13.53 -2.49
N PHE A 147 11.45 14.56 -3.32
CA PHE A 147 10.95 15.84 -2.85
C PHE A 147 9.53 15.73 -2.26
N ARG A 148 8.61 15.02 -2.92
CA ARG A 148 7.26 14.77 -2.39
C ARG A 148 7.27 14.06 -1.05
N MET A 149 8.10 13.02 -0.90
CA MET A 149 8.23 12.28 0.37
C MET A 149 8.64 13.21 1.51
N ARG A 150 9.67 14.04 1.29
CA ARG A 150 10.17 15.00 2.28
C ARG A 150 9.15 16.10 2.60
N LEU A 151 8.41 16.60 1.61
CA LEU A 151 7.34 17.58 1.83
C LEU A 151 6.23 17.05 2.74
N MET A 152 6.00 15.74 2.74
CA MET A 152 5.04 15.08 3.62
C MET A 152 5.63 14.69 4.99
N GLY A 153 6.88 15.05 5.26
CA GLY A 153 7.54 14.83 6.56
C GLY A 153 8.12 13.43 6.77
N ALA A 154 8.30 12.67 5.69
CA ALA A 154 8.98 11.37 5.71
C ALA A 154 10.50 11.48 5.54
#